data_AF-A0A088E4R8-F1
#
_entry.id   AF-A0A088E4R8-F1
#
_cell.length_a   1.000
_cell.length_b   1.000
_cell.length_c   1.000
_cell.angle_alpha   90.00
_cell.angle_beta   90.00
_cell.angle_gamma   90.00
#
_symmetry.space_group_name_H-M   'P 1'
#
loop_
_entity.id
_entity.type
_entity.pdbx_description
1 polymer ?
#
loop_
_entity_poly.entity_id
_entity_poly.type
_entity_poly.pdbx_seq_one_letter_code
_entity_poly.pdbx_strand_id
1 'polypeptide(L)'
;MFSSFIFSFYNVIDFYYFDLAVSIVLAVLYTTRFRDGWIRGVFPLVFTLVPFLQDFQIEFWIAFYLCLGYYFLRLYMNVNKTTGIDLGITGGFLLTAISWTLYSFLPYWQLMLPLLYGVYFVTGGRVMTRLNSSAKVSLILLLEGFVSIFLASLVIMGPSSISNVVIGPWVGINILWNLLLSFEAIASSPSFMVLIGLWLGVPLTWRIIKTKRTGNKVRLSLMFTSYWIYSIYLPFFSPFQSIFPKIPYSWFNGFGTFGPVTPSLFTGILGTYAVTALLSYLFGGRQICSVTCTAPYMLQGFHDGLKTFNRTSALGRKTLTSRLSPVFKITSILVWTNLMIFAILSYLNQVHLTNFYILDNDPTVFLTSLYFNFTWYIQFILAPLLGDYSCVTNGLCAWGTFNLFFGYLGPFKLKVRDPTTCLQCRTVDCAKACPVGLTDMRASFIKKQEFKAFKCIGAGGCIEACPHDNIFIEDGRVYLKKIVQWWNK
;
A
#
# COMPACT_ATOMS: atom_id res chain seq x y z
N MET A 1 -11.54 27.19 -24.66
CA MET A 1 -11.74 27.01 -23.20
C MET A 1 -13.10 26.41 -22.82
N PHE A 2 -14.17 26.57 -23.63
CA PHE A 2 -15.44 25.84 -23.43
C PHE A 2 -15.51 24.49 -24.20
N SER A 3 -14.71 24.31 -25.26
CA SER A 3 -14.66 23.04 -26.04
C SER A 3 -13.98 21.89 -25.28
N SER A 4 -13.06 22.19 -24.36
CA SER A 4 -12.42 21.21 -23.47
C SER A 4 -13.37 20.68 -22.38
N PHE A 5 -14.46 21.40 -22.12
CA PHE A 5 -15.51 20.99 -21.18
C PHE A 5 -16.57 20.11 -21.88
N ILE A 6 -16.78 20.30 -23.19
CA ILE A 6 -17.70 19.49 -24.01
C ILE A 6 -17.07 18.14 -24.39
N PHE A 7 -15.74 18.04 -24.46
CA PHE A 7 -15.06 16.74 -24.58
C PHE A 7 -15.27 15.82 -23.37
N SER A 8 -15.73 16.36 -22.23
CA SER A 8 -16.15 15.59 -21.06
C SER A 8 -17.59 15.04 -21.16
N PHE A 9 -18.37 15.42 -22.17
CA PHE A 9 -19.76 14.97 -22.35
C PHE A 9 -19.93 13.86 -23.41
N TYR A 10 -18.95 13.66 -24.30
CA TYR A 10 -18.91 12.44 -25.13
C TYR A 10 -18.72 11.17 -24.28
N ASN A 11 -18.17 11.31 -23.07
CA ASN A 11 -18.12 10.27 -22.04
C ASN A 11 -19.49 9.89 -21.44
N VAL A 12 -20.60 10.54 -21.82
CA VAL A 12 -21.95 10.15 -21.31
C VAL A 12 -22.51 8.94 -22.06
N ILE A 13 -22.07 8.68 -23.30
CA ILE A 13 -22.40 7.43 -24.00
C ILE A 13 -21.52 6.28 -23.46
N ASP A 14 -20.24 6.54 -23.16
CA ASP A 14 -19.38 5.58 -22.44
C ASP A 14 -19.85 5.35 -21.00
N PHE A 15 -20.56 6.31 -20.39
CA PHE A 15 -21.23 6.14 -19.10
C PHE A 15 -22.39 5.13 -19.17
N TYR A 16 -23.09 5.00 -20.31
CA TYR A 16 -24.11 3.97 -20.51
C TYR A 16 -23.52 2.57 -20.68
N TYR A 17 -22.32 2.45 -21.27
CA TYR A 17 -21.59 1.18 -21.35
C TYR A 17 -20.91 0.82 -20.02
N PHE A 18 -20.43 1.82 -19.28
CA PHE A 18 -20.04 1.70 -17.88
C PHE A 18 -21.21 1.17 -17.06
N ASP A 19 -22.42 1.71 -17.24
CA ASP A 19 -23.63 1.20 -16.58
C ASP A 19 -23.95 -0.22 -16.99
N LEU A 20 -23.73 -0.69 -18.23
CA LEU A 20 -24.00 -2.08 -18.59
C LEU A 20 -22.97 -3.06 -18.01
N ALA A 21 -21.67 -2.76 -18.10
CA ALA A 21 -20.63 -3.63 -17.53
C ALA A 21 -20.67 -3.64 -16.00
N VAL A 22 -20.85 -2.46 -15.38
CA VAL A 22 -21.05 -2.32 -13.93
C VAL A 22 -22.39 -2.90 -13.52
N SER A 23 -23.47 -2.78 -14.29
CA SER A 23 -24.75 -3.44 -13.98
C SER A 23 -24.70 -4.93 -14.20
N ILE A 24 -23.91 -5.48 -15.12
CA ILE A 24 -23.71 -6.93 -15.27
C ILE A 24 -22.84 -7.44 -14.13
N VAL A 25 -21.77 -6.74 -13.76
CA VAL A 25 -20.91 -7.12 -12.63
C VAL A 25 -21.66 -6.97 -11.31
N LEU A 26 -22.36 -5.86 -11.09
CA LEU A 26 -23.22 -5.65 -9.94
C LEU A 26 -24.42 -6.60 -9.97
N ALA A 27 -25.06 -6.89 -11.10
CA ALA A 27 -26.12 -7.88 -11.18
C ALA A 27 -25.57 -9.28 -10.92
N VAL A 28 -24.38 -9.64 -11.38
CA VAL A 28 -23.72 -10.92 -11.04
C VAL A 28 -23.37 -10.94 -9.55
N LEU A 29 -22.83 -9.86 -8.98
CA LEU A 29 -22.52 -9.74 -7.55
C LEU A 29 -23.78 -9.69 -6.65
N TYR A 30 -24.89 -9.14 -7.14
CA TYR A 30 -26.15 -8.90 -6.42
C TYR A 30 -27.13 -10.07 -6.55
N THR A 31 -27.25 -10.68 -7.74
CA THR A 31 -28.10 -11.87 -7.96
C THR A 31 -27.46 -13.14 -7.43
N THR A 32 -26.12 -13.22 -7.39
CA THR A 32 -25.45 -14.38 -6.82
C THR A 32 -25.15 -14.16 -5.33
N ARG A 33 -26.02 -14.70 -4.48
CA ARG A 33 -25.54 -15.33 -3.24
C ARG A 33 -24.55 -16.41 -3.67
N PHE A 34 -23.27 -16.04 -3.83
CA PHE A 34 -22.21 -16.90 -4.35
C PHE A 34 -22.22 -18.27 -3.65
N ARG A 35 -22.78 -19.26 -4.35
CA ARG A 35 -22.61 -20.68 -4.03
C ARG A 35 -21.28 -21.08 -4.65
N ASP A 36 -20.35 -21.61 -3.86
CA ASP A 36 -18.93 -21.83 -4.20
C ASP A 36 -18.66 -22.55 -5.55
N GLY A 37 -19.67 -23.22 -6.13
CA GLY A 37 -19.58 -23.87 -7.44
C GLY A 37 -19.52 -22.91 -8.64
N TRP A 38 -20.18 -21.74 -8.61
CA TRP A 38 -20.22 -20.83 -9.77
C TRP A 38 -18.90 -20.09 -10.00
N ILE A 39 -18.18 -19.72 -8.93
CA ILE A 39 -16.85 -19.10 -9.03
C ILE A 39 -15.86 -20.03 -9.71
N ARG A 40 -16.04 -21.35 -9.60
CA ARG A 40 -15.13 -22.33 -10.20
C ARG A 40 -15.35 -22.55 -11.68
N GLY A 41 -16.60 -22.61 -12.13
CA GLY A 41 -16.93 -22.97 -13.50
C GLY A 41 -17.12 -21.76 -14.42
N VAL A 42 -17.89 -20.78 -13.98
CA VAL A 42 -18.40 -19.71 -14.86
C VAL A 42 -17.48 -18.49 -14.83
N PHE A 43 -16.88 -18.19 -13.68
CA PHE A 43 -16.03 -17.01 -13.54
C PHE A 43 -14.78 -17.07 -14.44
N PRO A 44 -13.98 -18.15 -14.46
CA PRO A 44 -12.82 -18.22 -15.35
C PRO A 44 -13.26 -18.20 -16.81
N LEU A 45 -14.36 -18.89 -17.13
CA LEU A 45 -14.87 -19.03 -18.49
C LEU A 45 -15.37 -17.69 -19.07
N VAL A 46 -16.17 -16.94 -18.32
CA VAL A 46 -16.65 -15.61 -18.74
C VAL A 46 -15.45 -14.67 -18.94
N PHE A 47 -14.49 -14.66 -18.01
CA PHE A 47 -13.32 -13.78 -18.11
C PHE A 47 -12.31 -14.22 -19.20
N THR A 48 -12.28 -15.51 -19.59
CA THR A 48 -11.54 -15.98 -20.78
C THR A 48 -12.19 -15.63 -22.10
N LEU A 49 -13.49 -15.31 -22.09
CA LEU A 49 -14.24 -14.93 -23.29
C LEU A 49 -14.26 -13.40 -23.53
N VAL A 50 -14.00 -12.59 -22.50
CA VAL A 50 -13.86 -11.13 -22.64
C VAL A 50 -12.70 -10.66 -23.56
N PRO A 51 -11.55 -11.35 -23.71
CA PRO A 51 -10.53 -10.99 -24.70
C PRO A 51 -11.04 -10.89 -26.14
N PHE A 52 -12.17 -11.54 -26.45
CA PHE A 52 -12.81 -11.45 -27.77
C PHE A 52 -13.65 -10.19 -27.95
N LEU A 53 -13.84 -9.39 -26.90
CA LEU A 53 -14.56 -8.12 -26.89
C LEU A 53 -13.53 -6.98 -26.78
N GLN A 54 -12.97 -6.58 -27.92
CA GLN A 54 -11.86 -5.62 -28.00
C GLN A 54 -12.16 -4.24 -27.37
N ASP A 55 -13.44 -3.88 -27.21
CA ASP A 55 -13.87 -2.55 -26.77
C ASP A 55 -13.90 -2.35 -25.23
N PHE A 56 -13.75 -3.41 -24.41
CA PHE A 56 -13.99 -3.34 -22.95
C PHE A 56 -12.73 -3.44 -22.08
N GLN A 57 -11.56 -3.01 -22.58
CA GLN A 57 -10.29 -3.33 -21.92
C GLN A 57 -10.17 -2.75 -20.49
N ILE A 58 -10.57 -1.51 -20.24
CA ILE A 58 -10.38 -0.88 -18.92
C ILE A 58 -11.45 -1.34 -17.93
N GLU A 59 -12.71 -1.38 -18.36
CA GLU A 59 -13.86 -1.84 -17.58
C GLU A 59 -13.65 -3.28 -17.10
N PHE A 60 -13.12 -4.13 -17.99
CA PHE A 60 -12.74 -5.48 -17.67
C PHE A 60 -11.76 -5.54 -16.50
N TRP A 61 -10.65 -4.80 -16.57
CA TRP A 61 -9.65 -4.80 -15.49
C TRP A 61 -10.23 -4.27 -14.18
N ILE A 62 -11.04 -3.21 -14.23
CA ILE A 62 -11.71 -2.69 -13.02
C ILE A 62 -12.57 -3.78 -12.37
N ALA A 63 -13.46 -4.41 -13.14
CA ALA A 63 -14.32 -5.48 -12.65
C ALA A 63 -13.52 -6.68 -12.13
N PHE A 64 -12.48 -7.06 -12.85
CA PHE A 64 -11.59 -8.17 -12.51
C PHE A 64 -10.91 -7.95 -11.15
N TYR A 65 -10.33 -6.77 -10.92
CA TYR A 65 -9.63 -6.48 -9.66
C TYR A 65 -10.57 -6.21 -8.49
N LEU A 66 -11.78 -5.70 -8.73
CA LEU A 66 -12.83 -5.67 -7.70
C LEU A 66 -13.24 -7.09 -7.29
N CYS A 67 -13.41 -8.01 -8.25
CA CYS A 67 -13.70 -9.41 -7.97
C CYS A 67 -12.55 -10.10 -7.23
N LEU A 68 -11.30 -9.88 -7.65
CA LEU A 68 -10.11 -10.38 -6.95
C LEU A 68 -10.06 -9.84 -5.51
N GLY A 69 -10.30 -8.54 -5.32
CA GLY A 69 -10.35 -7.90 -4.01
C GLY A 69 -11.42 -8.50 -3.10
N TYR A 70 -12.61 -8.77 -3.65
CA TYR A 70 -13.70 -9.42 -2.94
C TYR A 70 -13.38 -10.88 -2.57
N TYR A 71 -12.76 -11.64 -3.47
CA TYR A 71 -12.30 -12.99 -3.19
C TYR A 71 -11.28 -13.01 -2.04
N PHE A 72 -10.30 -12.09 -2.08
CA PHE A 72 -9.32 -11.95 -0.99
C PHE A 72 -10.02 -11.58 0.32
N LEU A 73 -10.97 -10.63 0.30
CA LEU A 73 -11.78 -10.30 1.48
C LEU A 73 -12.45 -11.55 2.08
N ARG A 74 -13.02 -12.44 1.26
CA ARG A 74 -13.64 -13.69 1.74
C ARG A 74 -12.63 -14.64 2.38
N LEU A 75 -11.43 -14.77 1.83
CA LEU A 75 -10.35 -15.54 2.45
C LEU A 75 -9.95 -14.93 3.80
N TYR A 76 -9.76 -13.62 3.86
CA TYR A 76 -9.33 -12.94 5.09
C TYR A 76 -10.38 -12.92 6.20
N MET A 77 -11.68 -12.84 5.87
CA MET A 77 -12.74 -13.02 6.86
C MET A 77 -12.68 -14.39 7.56
N ASN A 78 -12.06 -15.37 6.92
CA ASN A 78 -11.88 -16.71 7.45
C ASN A 78 -10.43 -17.02 7.86
N VAL A 79 -9.57 -16.01 8.02
CA VAL A 79 -8.12 -16.19 8.25
C VAL A 79 -7.77 -17.09 9.46
N ASN A 80 -8.64 -17.11 10.48
CA ASN A 80 -8.46 -17.90 11.71
C ASN A 80 -9.07 -19.31 11.63
N LYS A 81 -9.87 -19.59 10.60
CA LYS A 81 -10.54 -20.89 10.40
C LYS A 81 -9.71 -21.74 9.45
N THR A 82 -9.76 -23.06 9.61
CA THR A 82 -9.23 -23.96 8.59
C THR A 82 -10.19 -23.90 7.42
N THR A 83 -9.81 -23.22 6.36
CA THR A 83 -10.60 -23.11 5.13
C THR A 83 -9.91 -23.86 4.01
N GLY A 84 -10.71 -24.50 3.16
CA GLY A 84 -10.23 -24.96 1.87
C GLY A 84 -9.95 -23.74 1.01
N ILE A 85 -8.67 -23.36 0.93
CA ILE A 85 -8.22 -22.33 0.01
C ILE A 85 -8.13 -23.01 -1.35
N ASP A 86 -8.96 -22.53 -2.26
CA ASP A 86 -8.93 -22.97 -3.65
C ASP A 86 -7.83 -22.19 -4.38
N LEU A 87 -6.63 -22.76 -4.39
CA LEU A 87 -5.50 -22.23 -5.15
C LEU A 87 -5.73 -22.29 -6.65
N GLY A 88 -6.72 -23.09 -7.09
CA GLY A 88 -7.32 -22.94 -8.39
C GLY A 88 -7.75 -21.49 -8.52
N ILE A 89 -8.84 -21.05 -7.89
CA ILE A 89 -9.42 -19.71 -8.15
C ILE A 89 -8.37 -18.58 -8.24
N THR A 90 -7.38 -18.53 -7.34
CA THR A 90 -6.32 -17.51 -7.37
C THR A 90 -5.37 -17.66 -8.55
N GLY A 91 -4.91 -18.88 -8.84
CA GLY A 91 -4.16 -19.19 -10.05
C GLY A 91 -4.92 -18.84 -11.33
N GLY A 92 -6.25 -18.88 -11.32
CA GLY A 92 -7.10 -18.51 -12.46
C GLY A 92 -7.02 -17.02 -12.77
N PHE A 93 -7.05 -16.17 -11.75
CA PHE A 93 -6.81 -14.73 -11.92
C PHE A 93 -5.40 -14.48 -12.47
N LEU A 94 -4.39 -15.14 -11.93
CA LEU A 94 -3.02 -14.99 -12.43
C LEU A 94 -2.89 -15.45 -13.89
N LEU A 95 -3.45 -16.61 -14.24
CA LEU A 95 -3.44 -17.13 -15.60
C LEU A 95 -4.20 -16.23 -16.57
N THR A 96 -5.35 -15.67 -16.15
CA THR A 96 -6.08 -14.68 -16.95
C THR A 96 -5.17 -13.49 -17.29
N ALA A 97 -4.47 -12.96 -16.29
CA ALA A 97 -3.56 -11.82 -16.48
C ALA A 97 -2.35 -12.17 -17.37
N ILE A 98 -1.76 -13.36 -17.18
CA ILE A 98 -0.69 -13.89 -18.04
C ILE A 98 -1.19 -14.05 -19.48
N SER A 99 -2.38 -14.63 -19.67
CA SER A 99 -2.95 -14.85 -20.99
C SER A 99 -3.22 -13.55 -21.73
N TRP A 100 -3.75 -12.53 -21.05
CA TRP A 100 -3.94 -11.20 -21.62
C TRP A 100 -2.61 -10.53 -21.98
N THR A 101 -1.61 -10.70 -21.12
CA THR A 101 -0.26 -10.21 -21.40
C THR A 101 0.28 -10.86 -22.67
N LEU A 102 0.30 -12.19 -22.73
CA LEU A 102 0.83 -12.90 -23.88
C LEU A 102 0.03 -12.63 -25.16
N TYR A 103 -1.30 -12.45 -25.08
CA TYR A 103 -2.12 -11.99 -26.21
C TYR A 103 -1.65 -10.64 -26.75
N SER A 104 -1.28 -9.71 -25.87
CA SER A 104 -0.85 -8.36 -26.26
C SER A 104 0.56 -8.30 -26.86
N PHE A 105 1.40 -9.31 -26.61
CA PHE A 105 2.81 -9.31 -27.03
C PHE A 105 3.15 -10.38 -28.08
N LEU A 106 2.34 -11.43 -28.28
CA LEU A 106 2.66 -12.54 -29.19
C LEU A 106 1.50 -12.82 -30.18
N PRO A 107 1.72 -12.71 -31.50
CA PRO A 107 0.65 -12.75 -32.51
C PRO A 107 -0.05 -14.12 -32.72
N TYR A 108 0.23 -15.15 -31.93
CA TYR A 108 -0.35 -16.50 -32.10
C TYR A 108 -0.73 -17.20 -30.77
N TRP A 109 -0.89 -16.42 -29.70
CA TRP A 109 -1.10 -16.94 -28.33
C TRP A 109 -2.44 -17.67 -28.10
N GLN A 110 -3.43 -17.47 -28.97
CA GLN A 110 -4.79 -18.02 -28.82
C GLN A 110 -4.82 -19.56 -28.65
N LEU A 111 -3.80 -20.27 -29.14
CA LEU A 111 -3.68 -21.74 -29.03
C LEU A 111 -3.16 -22.22 -27.67
N MET A 112 -2.45 -21.38 -26.90
CA MET A 112 -1.88 -21.77 -25.60
C MET A 112 -2.85 -21.56 -24.43
N LEU A 113 -3.86 -20.70 -24.61
CA LEU A 113 -4.89 -20.38 -23.63
C LEU A 113 -5.67 -21.62 -23.15
N PRO A 114 -6.23 -22.47 -24.04
CA PRO A 114 -6.94 -23.68 -23.63
C PRO A 114 -6.03 -24.71 -22.95
N LEU A 115 -4.74 -24.76 -23.33
CA LEU A 115 -3.76 -25.65 -22.72
C LEU A 115 -3.39 -25.22 -21.30
N LEU A 116 -3.14 -23.92 -21.08
CA LEU A 116 -2.87 -23.39 -19.75
C LEU A 116 -4.07 -23.53 -18.82
N TYR A 117 -5.27 -23.19 -19.30
CA TYR A 117 -6.49 -23.39 -18.51
C TYR A 117 -6.79 -24.88 -18.30
N GLY A 118 -6.53 -25.74 -19.29
CA GLY A 118 -6.68 -27.19 -19.18
C GLY A 118 -5.77 -27.80 -18.10
N VAL A 119 -4.48 -27.47 -18.11
CA VAL A 119 -3.52 -27.93 -17.08
C VAL A 119 -3.93 -27.42 -15.69
N TYR A 120 -4.41 -26.18 -15.62
CA TYR A 120 -4.82 -25.55 -14.38
C TYR A 120 -6.12 -26.13 -13.79
N PHE A 121 -7.14 -26.39 -14.62
CA PHE A 121 -8.36 -27.07 -14.17
C PHE A 121 -8.09 -28.50 -13.69
N VAL A 122 -7.09 -29.16 -14.28
CA VAL A 122 -6.66 -30.52 -13.89
C VAL A 122 -5.83 -30.53 -12.61
N THR A 123 -5.07 -29.45 -12.32
CA THR A 123 -4.14 -29.39 -11.18
C THR A 123 -4.65 -28.59 -9.97
N GLY A 124 -5.79 -27.91 -10.08
CA GLY A 124 -6.38 -27.07 -9.04
C GLY A 124 -6.83 -27.84 -7.79
N GLY A 125 -5.91 -28.05 -6.84
CA GLY A 125 -6.20 -28.66 -5.54
C GLY A 125 -6.71 -27.66 -4.49
N ARG A 126 -7.60 -28.13 -3.60
CA ARG A 126 -7.94 -27.39 -2.36
C ARG A 126 -6.84 -27.63 -1.33
N VAL A 127 -6.26 -26.57 -0.80
CA VAL A 127 -5.36 -26.65 0.34
C VAL A 127 -6.14 -26.29 1.60
N MET A 128 -6.29 -27.26 2.50
CA MET A 128 -6.92 -27.03 3.81
C MET A 128 -5.87 -26.43 4.76
N THR A 129 -5.96 -25.12 5.00
CA THR A 129 -5.01 -24.45 5.89
C THR A 129 -5.65 -23.26 6.58
N ARG A 130 -5.05 -22.82 7.70
CA ARG A 130 -5.38 -21.53 8.30
C ARG A 130 -4.40 -20.50 7.75
N LEU A 131 -4.93 -19.48 7.09
CA LEU A 131 -4.11 -18.49 6.38
C LEU A 131 -3.10 -17.82 7.33
N ASN A 132 -3.51 -17.53 8.57
CA ASN A 132 -2.65 -16.91 9.59
C ASN A 132 -1.52 -17.81 10.13
N SER A 133 -1.59 -19.12 9.87
CA SER A 133 -0.59 -20.11 10.34
C SER A 133 0.47 -20.43 9.29
N SER A 134 0.14 -20.27 8.01
CA SER A 134 1.04 -20.62 6.91
C SER A 134 1.54 -19.36 6.20
N ALA A 135 2.76 -18.95 6.55
CA ALA A 135 3.42 -17.82 5.89
C ALA A 135 3.62 -18.08 4.39
N LYS A 136 3.88 -19.34 3.99
CA LYS A 136 4.04 -19.74 2.59
C LYS A 136 2.76 -19.51 1.78
N VAL A 137 1.61 -19.92 2.30
CA VAL A 137 0.32 -19.77 1.61
C VAL A 137 -0.08 -18.30 1.54
N SER A 138 0.11 -17.54 2.62
CA SER A 138 -0.11 -16.08 2.59
C SER A 138 0.81 -15.36 1.60
N LEU A 139 2.07 -15.79 1.48
CA LEU A 139 3.04 -15.25 0.54
C LEU A 139 2.62 -15.54 -0.91
N ILE A 140 2.23 -16.78 -1.22
CA ILE A 140 1.75 -17.17 -2.56
C ILE A 140 0.54 -16.32 -2.95
N LEU A 141 -0.46 -16.18 -2.08
CA LEU A 141 -1.65 -15.38 -2.37
C LEU A 141 -1.33 -13.90 -2.61
N LEU A 142 -0.46 -13.30 -1.79
CA LEU A 142 -0.03 -11.91 -2.00
C LEU A 142 0.75 -11.75 -3.31
N LEU A 143 1.64 -12.70 -3.61
CA LEU A 143 2.44 -12.71 -4.83
C LEU A 143 1.55 -12.88 -6.07
N GLU A 144 0.57 -13.78 -6.04
CA GLU A 144 -0.37 -13.99 -7.15
C GLU A 144 -1.17 -12.71 -7.47
N GLY A 145 -1.73 -12.06 -6.45
CA GLY A 145 -2.45 -10.79 -6.65
C GLY A 145 -1.54 -9.68 -7.15
N PHE A 146 -0.34 -9.55 -6.58
CA PHE A 146 0.64 -8.56 -7.01
C PHE A 146 1.09 -8.77 -8.47
N VAL A 147 1.50 -9.99 -8.82
CA VAL A 147 1.98 -10.33 -10.18
C VAL A 147 0.83 -10.17 -11.18
N SER A 148 -0.40 -10.56 -10.83
CA SER A 148 -1.55 -10.32 -11.68
C SER A 148 -1.70 -8.83 -12.00
N ILE A 149 -1.71 -7.95 -10.99
CA ILE A 149 -1.81 -6.49 -11.20
C ILE A 149 -0.65 -5.95 -12.03
N PHE A 150 0.57 -6.40 -11.72
CA PHE A 150 1.77 -5.99 -12.43
C PHE A 150 1.66 -6.31 -13.93
N LEU A 151 1.20 -7.52 -14.27
CA LEU A 151 0.98 -7.96 -15.64
C LEU A 151 -0.16 -7.19 -16.34
N ALA A 152 -1.28 -6.96 -15.67
CA ALA A 152 -2.36 -6.15 -16.24
C ALA A 152 -1.92 -4.70 -16.50
N SER A 153 -1.11 -4.14 -15.60
CA SER A 153 -0.56 -2.79 -15.76
C SER A 153 0.37 -2.71 -16.97
N LEU A 154 1.19 -3.75 -17.18
CA LEU A 154 2.02 -3.89 -18.38
C LEU A 154 1.18 -3.88 -19.67
N VAL A 155 0.04 -4.58 -19.67
CA VAL A 155 -0.91 -4.60 -20.81
C VAL A 155 -1.52 -3.23 -21.05
N ILE A 156 -2.04 -2.58 -20.01
CA ILE A 156 -2.71 -1.27 -20.11
C ILE A 156 -1.73 -0.18 -20.58
N MET A 157 -0.48 -0.22 -20.11
CA MET A 157 0.55 0.72 -20.57
C MET A 157 0.89 0.51 -22.05
N GLY A 158 0.83 -0.72 -22.53
CA GLY A 158 1.23 -1.10 -23.87
C GLY A 158 2.76 -1.21 -24.05
N PRO A 159 3.22 -1.99 -25.05
CA PRO A 159 4.65 -2.23 -25.29
C PRO A 159 5.46 -0.95 -25.54
N SER A 160 4.86 0.00 -26.24
CA SER A 160 5.48 1.27 -26.66
C SER A 160 5.72 2.24 -25.51
N SER A 161 4.87 2.21 -24.48
CA SER A 161 5.05 3.06 -23.30
C SER A 161 6.22 2.58 -22.45
N ILE A 162 6.49 1.27 -22.40
CA ILE A 162 7.64 0.73 -21.67
C ILE A 162 8.94 1.10 -22.36
N SER A 163 9.00 1.06 -23.70
CA SER A 163 10.18 1.53 -24.45
C SER A 163 10.42 3.03 -24.32
N ASN A 164 9.37 3.82 -24.01
CA ASN A 164 9.47 5.28 -23.87
C ASN A 164 9.74 5.73 -22.41
N VAL A 165 9.32 4.94 -21.42
CA VAL A 165 9.56 5.19 -19.99
C VAL A 165 10.93 4.66 -19.53
N VAL A 166 11.57 3.80 -20.32
CA VAL A 166 12.90 3.20 -20.07
C VAL A 166 13.92 3.81 -21.06
N ILE A 167 14.59 4.91 -20.73
CA ILE A 167 15.92 4.99 -20.08
C ILE A 167 17.03 4.24 -20.86
N GLY A 168 17.85 5.02 -21.59
CA GLY A 168 19.22 4.70 -22.05
C GLY A 168 19.35 3.71 -23.22
N PRO A 169 20.41 3.77 -24.05
CA PRO A 169 20.70 2.70 -25.00
C PRO A 169 20.75 1.38 -24.20
N TRP A 170 20.24 0.30 -24.78
CA TRP A 170 20.40 -1.03 -24.21
C TRP A 170 21.90 -1.34 -24.11
N VAL A 171 22.55 -0.89 -23.04
CA VAL A 171 23.95 -1.17 -22.76
C VAL A 171 23.95 -2.63 -22.39
N GLY A 172 24.19 -3.48 -23.38
CA GLY A 172 23.92 -4.92 -23.41
C GLY A 172 24.63 -5.79 -22.38
N ILE A 173 24.61 -5.46 -21.08
CA ILE A 173 25.32 -6.21 -20.05
C ILE A 173 24.52 -6.49 -18.75
N ASN A 174 23.29 -6.00 -18.51
CA ASN A 174 22.60 -6.48 -17.29
C ASN A 174 21.07 -6.63 -17.39
N ILE A 175 20.64 -7.86 -17.68
CA ILE A 175 19.24 -8.29 -17.60
C ILE A 175 18.59 -7.95 -16.24
N LEU A 176 19.37 -7.99 -15.15
CA LEU A 176 18.89 -7.64 -13.81
C LEU A 176 18.53 -6.16 -13.70
N TRP A 177 19.28 -5.30 -14.38
CA TRP A 177 19.03 -3.86 -14.37
C TRP A 177 17.80 -3.50 -15.19
N ASN A 178 17.68 -4.06 -16.40
CA ASN A 178 16.50 -3.86 -17.25
C ASN A 178 15.23 -4.38 -16.56
N LEU A 179 15.33 -5.47 -15.80
CA LEU A 179 14.23 -5.98 -14.98
C LEU A 179 13.85 -5.00 -13.87
N LEU A 180 14.83 -4.38 -13.20
CA LEU A 180 14.57 -3.39 -12.15
C LEU A 180 13.90 -2.14 -12.71
N LEU A 181 14.41 -1.58 -13.81
CA LEU A 181 13.82 -0.41 -14.47
C LEU A 181 12.42 -0.70 -15.00
N SER A 182 12.20 -1.87 -15.62
CA SER A 182 10.86 -2.26 -16.07
C SER A 182 9.91 -2.41 -14.90
N PHE A 183 10.37 -3.02 -13.80
CA PHE A 183 9.58 -3.13 -12.58
C PHE A 183 9.19 -1.76 -12.05
N GLU A 184 10.15 -0.84 -11.97
CA GLU A 184 9.93 0.51 -11.50
C GLU A 184 8.94 1.28 -12.37
N ALA A 185 9.12 1.24 -13.70
CA ALA A 185 8.24 1.91 -14.66
C ALA A 185 6.78 1.44 -14.52
N ILE A 186 6.58 0.14 -14.32
CA ILE A 186 5.24 -0.43 -14.12
C ILE A 186 4.71 -0.08 -12.73
N ALA A 187 5.49 -0.30 -11.68
CA ALA A 187 5.06 -0.10 -10.29
C ALA A 187 4.76 1.37 -9.97
N SER A 188 5.41 2.32 -10.65
CA SER A 188 5.15 3.76 -10.54
C SER A 188 4.06 4.27 -11.48
N SER A 189 3.55 3.44 -12.38
CA SER A 189 2.53 3.85 -13.36
C SER A 189 1.17 4.14 -12.71
N PRO A 190 0.39 5.09 -13.26
CA PRO A 190 -0.98 5.34 -12.82
C PRO A 190 -1.84 4.07 -12.90
N SER A 191 -1.70 3.28 -13.96
CA SER A 191 -2.45 2.03 -14.16
C SER A 191 -2.22 1.07 -12.99
N PHE A 192 -0.96 0.84 -12.62
CA PHE A 192 -0.62 -0.01 -11.49
C PHE A 192 -1.19 0.51 -10.17
N MET A 193 -1.07 1.81 -9.91
CA MET A 193 -1.62 2.44 -8.70
C MET A 193 -3.16 2.36 -8.64
N VAL A 194 -3.86 2.51 -9.77
CA VAL A 194 -5.31 2.34 -9.84
C VAL A 194 -5.68 0.89 -9.54
N LEU A 195 -5.06 -0.08 -10.21
CA LEU A 195 -5.40 -1.49 -10.08
C LEU A 195 -5.11 -2.05 -8.68
N ILE A 196 -3.95 -1.70 -8.10
CA ILE A 196 -3.64 -2.07 -6.70
C ILE A 196 -4.57 -1.34 -5.72
N GLY A 197 -4.98 -0.11 -6.05
CA GLY A 197 -5.99 0.65 -5.35
C GLY A 197 -7.34 -0.06 -5.31
N LEU A 198 -7.80 -0.60 -6.43
CA LEU A 198 -9.05 -1.35 -6.55
C LEU A 198 -8.99 -2.68 -5.80
N TRP A 199 -7.94 -3.47 -6.02
CA TRP A 199 -7.75 -4.76 -5.36
C TRP A 199 -7.75 -4.63 -3.84
N LEU A 200 -6.98 -3.69 -3.29
CA LEU A 200 -6.82 -3.48 -1.85
C LEU A 200 -7.92 -2.61 -1.25
N GLY A 201 -8.61 -1.83 -2.08
CA GLY A 201 -9.72 -0.97 -1.70
C GLY A 201 -10.94 -1.74 -1.23
N VAL A 202 -11.24 -2.90 -1.81
CA VAL A 202 -12.37 -3.74 -1.40
C VAL A 202 -12.26 -4.19 0.07
N PRO A 203 -11.20 -4.89 0.51
CA PRO A 203 -11.09 -5.32 1.91
C PRO A 203 -10.94 -4.13 2.87
N LEU A 204 -10.31 -3.03 2.43
CA LEU A 204 -10.22 -1.80 3.22
C LEU A 204 -11.59 -1.13 3.43
N THR A 205 -12.44 -1.06 2.41
CA THR A 205 -13.79 -0.49 2.50
C THR A 205 -14.65 -1.31 3.45
N TRP A 206 -14.56 -2.64 3.37
CA TRP A 206 -15.19 -3.53 4.35
C TRP A 206 -14.73 -3.23 5.78
N ARG A 207 -13.42 -3.02 5.98
CA ARG A 207 -12.86 -2.65 7.28
C ARG A 207 -13.40 -1.31 7.79
N ILE A 208 -13.47 -0.29 6.93
CA ILE A 208 -14.08 1.01 7.26
C ILE A 208 -15.51 0.81 7.78
N ILE A 209 -16.31 -0.02 7.09
CA ILE A 209 -17.70 -0.29 7.47
C ILE A 209 -17.77 -1.00 8.83
N LYS A 210 -16.90 -1.97 9.09
CA LYS A 210 -16.89 -2.78 10.32
C LYS A 210 -16.30 -2.08 11.55
N THR A 211 -15.46 -1.06 11.35
CA THR A 211 -14.83 -0.35 12.47
C THR A 211 -15.86 0.37 13.34
N LYS A 212 -15.87 0.03 14.64
CA LYS A 212 -16.83 0.55 15.62
C LYS A 212 -16.50 1.98 16.08
N ARG A 213 -15.20 2.30 16.20
CA ARG A 213 -14.74 3.58 16.73
C ARG A 213 -14.74 4.65 15.63
N THR A 214 -15.54 5.70 15.80
CA THR A 214 -15.64 6.83 14.86
C THR A 214 -14.28 7.43 14.51
N GLY A 215 -13.40 7.62 15.50
CA GLY A 215 -12.05 8.15 15.27
C GLY A 215 -11.16 7.27 14.39
N ASN A 216 -11.31 5.94 14.44
CA ASN A 216 -10.61 5.03 13.53
C ASN A 216 -11.30 4.96 12.17
N LYS A 217 -12.64 5.04 12.13
CA LYS A 217 -13.41 5.09 10.89
C LYS A 217 -13.02 6.30 10.04
N VAL A 218 -13.00 7.49 10.63
CA VAL A 218 -12.55 8.73 9.98
C VAL A 218 -11.10 8.60 9.50
N ARG A 219 -10.21 8.02 10.31
CA ARG A 219 -8.81 7.80 9.90
C ARG A 219 -8.72 6.90 8.67
N LEU A 220 -9.42 5.76 8.67
CA LEU A 220 -9.40 4.83 7.54
C LEU A 220 -10.02 5.44 6.29
N SER A 221 -11.09 6.23 6.43
CA SER A 221 -11.68 7.00 5.31
C SER A 221 -10.69 8.04 4.77
N LEU A 222 -10.03 8.81 5.63
CA LEU A 222 -9.00 9.76 5.21
C LEU A 222 -7.83 9.06 4.52
N MET A 223 -7.43 7.88 5.00
CA MET A 223 -6.39 7.07 4.37
C MET A 223 -6.81 6.57 2.99
N PHE A 224 -8.05 6.09 2.86
CA PHE A 224 -8.62 5.69 1.58
C PHE A 224 -8.63 6.86 0.60
N THR A 225 -9.19 8.00 0.99
CA THR A 225 -9.25 9.19 0.15
C THR A 225 -7.85 9.72 -0.19
N SER A 226 -6.92 9.74 0.77
CA SER A 226 -5.55 10.20 0.56
C SER A 226 -4.84 9.36 -0.52
N TYR A 227 -5.02 8.04 -0.51
CA TYR A 227 -4.44 7.18 -1.55
C TYR A 227 -4.89 7.60 -2.95
N TRP A 228 -6.19 7.76 -3.17
CA TRP A 228 -6.73 8.15 -4.48
C TRP A 228 -6.34 9.57 -4.88
N ILE A 229 -6.29 10.50 -3.92
CA ILE A 229 -5.91 11.89 -4.20
C ILE A 229 -4.42 11.99 -4.53
N TYR A 230 -3.53 11.46 -3.68
CA TYR A 230 -2.09 11.67 -3.80
C TYR A 230 -1.42 10.76 -4.82
N SER A 231 -1.90 9.53 -4.99
CA SER A 231 -1.28 8.58 -5.92
C SER A 231 -1.84 8.66 -7.34
N ILE A 232 -3.06 9.19 -7.50
CA ILE A 232 -3.79 9.12 -8.79
C ILE A 232 -4.25 10.51 -9.23
N TYR A 233 -5.14 11.17 -8.47
CA TYR A 233 -5.74 12.42 -8.92
C TYR A 233 -4.73 13.55 -9.10
N LEU A 234 -3.92 13.86 -8.07
CA LEU A 234 -2.98 14.99 -8.11
C LEU A 234 -1.88 14.82 -9.16
N PRO A 235 -1.23 13.65 -9.31
CA PRO A 235 -0.16 13.51 -10.28
C PRO A 235 -0.63 13.39 -11.74
N PHE A 236 -1.88 12.98 -12.00
CA PHE A 236 -2.31 12.62 -13.37
C PHE A 236 -3.54 13.38 -13.89
N PHE A 237 -4.40 13.91 -13.01
CA PHE A 237 -5.70 14.48 -13.40
C PHE A 237 -5.93 15.90 -12.88
N SER A 238 -5.11 16.36 -11.94
CA SER A 238 -5.28 17.68 -11.33
C SER A 238 -4.86 18.80 -12.30
N PRO A 239 -5.62 19.91 -12.38
CA PRO A 239 -5.20 21.09 -13.13
C PRO A 239 -3.92 21.71 -12.56
N PHE A 240 -3.53 21.34 -11.34
CA PHE A 240 -2.32 21.79 -10.67
C PHE A 240 -1.13 20.85 -10.85
N GLN A 241 -1.21 19.84 -11.71
CA GLN A 241 -0.14 18.84 -11.91
C GLN A 241 1.23 19.48 -12.17
N SER A 242 1.29 20.53 -12.99
CA SER A 242 2.55 21.21 -13.36
C SER A 242 3.21 21.97 -12.20
N ILE A 243 2.41 22.44 -11.24
CA ILE A 243 2.90 23.14 -10.05
C ILE A 243 3.01 22.22 -8.84
N PHE A 244 2.41 21.03 -8.89
CA PHE A 244 2.34 20.09 -7.78
C PHE A 244 3.72 19.76 -7.17
N PRO A 245 4.81 19.57 -7.94
CA PRO A 245 6.15 19.39 -7.38
C PRO A 245 6.66 20.58 -6.54
N LYS A 246 6.09 21.77 -6.69
CA LYS A 246 6.46 22.97 -5.92
C LYS A 246 5.60 23.18 -4.67
N ILE A 247 4.49 22.46 -4.54
CA ILE A 247 3.55 22.62 -3.43
C ILE A 247 4.12 21.95 -2.16
N PRO A 248 4.18 22.65 -1.01
CA PRO A 248 4.51 22.01 0.26
C PRO A 248 3.60 20.81 0.52
N TYR A 249 4.18 19.70 0.96
CA TYR A 249 3.53 18.41 1.22
C TYR A 249 3.35 17.48 0.00
N SER A 250 3.77 17.89 -1.21
CA SER A 250 3.67 17.02 -2.39
C SER A 250 4.70 15.89 -2.42
N TRP A 251 5.89 16.06 -1.82
CA TRP A 251 7.00 15.10 -1.88
C TRP A 251 6.82 13.92 -0.92
N PHE A 252 5.69 13.22 -1.02
CA PHE A 252 5.25 12.21 -0.05
C PHE A 252 6.12 10.94 -0.02
N ASN A 253 6.97 10.72 -1.04
CA ASN A 253 7.98 9.65 -1.07
C ASN A 253 9.41 10.16 -0.80
N GLY A 254 9.60 11.42 -0.39
CA GLY A 254 10.92 12.00 -0.10
C GLY A 254 11.62 12.60 -1.33
N PHE A 255 12.94 12.82 -1.26
CA PHE A 255 13.72 13.39 -2.38
C PHE A 255 13.61 12.51 -3.63
N GLY A 256 13.82 13.04 -4.83
CA GLY A 256 13.70 12.26 -6.08
C GLY A 256 12.28 11.94 -6.54
N THR A 257 11.22 12.15 -5.72
CA THR A 257 9.83 11.78 -6.05
C THR A 257 9.33 12.39 -7.36
N PHE A 258 9.59 13.68 -7.59
CA PHE A 258 9.18 14.39 -8.82
C PHE A 258 10.36 14.86 -9.67
N GLY A 259 11.56 14.37 -9.36
CA GLY A 259 12.79 14.76 -10.05
C GLY A 259 13.93 15.13 -9.12
N PRO A 260 15.04 15.62 -9.71
CA PRO A 260 16.27 15.97 -8.99
C PRO A 260 16.07 17.05 -7.93
N VAL A 261 17.03 17.15 -7.01
CA VAL A 261 17.09 18.22 -6.01
C VAL A 261 17.55 19.51 -6.68
N THR A 262 16.63 20.21 -7.35
CA THR A 262 16.87 21.48 -8.03
C THR A 262 16.51 22.68 -7.15
N PRO A 263 17.19 23.84 -7.32
CA PRO A 263 16.81 25.08 -6.65
C PRO A 263 15.35 25.50 -6.89
N SER A 264 14.80 25.21 -8.06
CA SER A 264 13.41 25.55 -8.42
C SER A 264 12.35 24.74 -7.67
N LEU A 265 12.73 23.59 -7.10
CA LEU A 265 11.85 22.70 -6.33
C LEU A 265 12.11 22.77 -4.81
N PHE A 266 13.11 23.54 -4.39
CA PHE A 266 13.55 23.61 -3.00
C PHE A 266 12.45 24.03 -2.03
N THR A 267 11.57 24.95 -2.45
CA THR A 267 10.41 25.40 -1.65
C THR A 267 9.43 24.27 -1.38
N GLY A 268 9.09 23.46 -2.40
CA GLY A 268 8.22 22.29 -2.26
C GLY A 268 8.86 21.23 -1.37
N ILE A 269 10.16 20.97 -1.55
CA ILE A 269 10.92 20.01 -0.76
C ILE A 269 10.97 20.43 0.72
N LEU A 270 11.52 21.61 1.03
CA LEU A 270 11.64 22.09 2.41
C LEU A 270 10.28 22.26 3.08
N GLY A 271 9.31 22.81 2.33
CA GLY A 271 7.93 22.94 2.79
C GLY A 271 7.32 21.58 3.16
N THR A 272 7.57 20.54 2.36
CA THR A 272 7.09 19.17 2.65
C THR A 272 7.66 18.63 3.96
N TYR A 273 8.98 18.75 4.18
CA TYR A 273 9.60 18.29 5.42
C TYR A 273 9.16 19.13 6.64
N ALA A 274 9.01 20.45 6.49
CA ALA A 274 8.56 21.34 7.56
C ALA A 274 7.11 21.06 7.98
N VAL A 275 6.18 21.00 7.00
CA VAL A 275 4.77 20.68 7.25
C VAL A 275 4.65 19.28 7.85
N THR A 276 5.38 18.31 7.31
CA THR A 276 5.39 16.95 7.84
C THR A 276 5.89 16.93 9.28
N ALA A 277 7.02 17.58 9.59
CA ALA A 277 7.55 17.64 10.95
C ALA A 277 6.53 18.24 11.93
N LEU A 278 5.86 19.33 11.56
CA LEU A 278 4.84 19.98 12.38
C LEU A 278 3.64 19.06 12.61
N LEU A 279 3.09 18.47 11.55
CA LEU A 279 1.96 17.54 11.66
C LEU A 279 2.33 16.29 12.44
N SER A 280 3.52 15.74 12.22
CA SER A 280 4.05 14.58 12.94
C SER A 280 4.25 14.90 14.40
N TYR A 281 4.77 16.08 14.75
CA TYR A 281 4.84 16.54 16.13
C TYR A 281 3.45 16.55 16.78
N LEU A 282 2.45 17.17 16.14
CA LEU A 282 1.11 17.27 16.71
C LEU A 282 0.38 15.92 16.79
N PHE A 283 0.44 15.09 15.74
CA PHE A 283 -0.41 13.90 15.59
C PHE A 283 0.35 12.58 15.69
N GLY A 284 1.64 12.63 15.95
CA GLY A 284 2.52 11.48 16.03
C GLY A 284 2.73 10.80 14.68
N GLY A 285 3.09 9.51 14.75
CA GLY A 285 3.26 8.67 13.57
C GLY A 285 1.99 8.51 12.72
N ARG A 286 0.81 8.92 13.24
CA ARG A 286 -0.52 8.72 12.64
C ARG A 286 -0.69 9.44 11.31
N GLN A 287 -0.09 10.61 11.14
CA GLN A 287 -0.37 11.45 9.98
C GLN A 287 0.19 10.81 8.69
N ILE A 288 1.48 10.43 8.66
CA ILE A 288 2.07 9.72 7.51
C ILE A 288 1.74 8.23 7.56
N CYS A 289 2.22 7.52 8.58
CA CYS A 289 2.19 6.05 8.63
C CYS A 289 0.80 5.46 8.91
N SER A 290 -0.26 6.26 8.85
CA SER A 290 -1.62 5.77 9.03
C SER A 290 -2.69 6.48 8.21
N VAL A 291 -2.38 7.62 7.59
CA VAL A 291 -3.33 8.36 6.76
C VAL A 291 -2.73 8.61 5.38
N THR A 292 -1.63 9.35 5.26
CA THR A 292 -1.23 9.87 3.93
C THR A 292 -0.24 9.00 3.17
N CYS A 293 0.49 8.11 3.84
CA CYS A 293 1.35 7.16 3.13
C CYS A 293 0.49 6.11 2.40
N THR A 294 0.92 5.72 1.20
CA THR A 294 0.29 4.65 0.40
C THR A 294 0.44 3.28 1.06
N ALA A 295 1.51 3.06 1.82
CA ALA A 295 1.76 1.79 2.50
C ALA A 295 0.65 1.39 3.47
N PRO A 296 0.14 2.27 4.34
CA PRO A 296 -1.07 2.05 5.11
C PRO A 296 -2.26 1.54 4.32
N TYR A 297 -2.51 2.06 3.11
CA TYR A 297 -3.62 1.59 2.29
C TYR A 297 -3.47 0.10 1.98
N MET A 298 -2.27 -0.31 1.55
CA MET A 298 -2.00 -1.69 1.16
C MET A 298 -1.95 -2.65 2.36
N LEU A 299 -1.32 -2.22 3.45
CA LEU A 299 -1.16 -3.03 4.65
C LEU A 299 -2.45 -3.10 5.46
N GLN A 300 -3.26 -2.02 5.51
CA GLN A 300 -4.50 -1.98 6.30
C GLN A 300 -5.70 -2.65 5.64
N GLY A 301 -5.69 -2.87 4.33
CA GLY A 301 -6.67 -3.70 3.65
C GLY A 301 -6.62 -5.17 4.11
N PHE A 302 -5.43 -5.77 4.20
CA PHE A 302 -5.23 -7.20 4.53
C PHE A 302 -4.90 -7.50 6.00
N HIS A 303 -4.88 -6.46 6.82
CA HIS A 303 -4.10 -6.40 8.06
C HIS A 303 -4.46 -7.38 9.16
N ASP A 304 -5.74 -7.72 9.36
CA ASP A 304 -6.10 -8.55 10.52
C ASP A 304 -5.52 -9.97 10.42
N GLY A 305 -5.28 -10.46 9.19
CA GLY A 305 -4.56 -11.71 8.99
C GLY A 305 -3.05 -11.58 9.15
N LEU A 306 -2.44 -10.57 8.52
CA LEU A 306 -0.98 -10.45 8.41
C LEU A 306 -0.28 -10.05 9.72
N LYS A 307 -0.95 -9.34 10.65
CA LYS A 307 -0.41 -9.00 11.99
C LYS A 307 0.10 -10.21 12.76
N THR A 308 -0.50 -11.38 12.52
CA THR A 308 -0.12 -12.62 13.21
C THR A 308 1.34 -12.96 12.94
N PHE A 309 1.83 -12.66 11.73
CA PHE A 309 3.21 -12.92 11.33
C PHE A 309 4.25 -12.11 12.09
N ASN A 310 3.89 -10.95 12.67
CA ASN A 310 4.78 -10.24 13.62
C ASN A 310 5.20 -11.12 14.79
N ARG A 311 4.40 -12.14 15.15
CA ARG A 311 4.65 -13.04 16.29
C ARG A 311 5.00 -14.45 15.88
N THR A 312 4.49 -14.92 14.74
CA THR A 312 4.72 -16.29 14.31
C THR A 312 5.98 -16.42 13.45
N SER A 313 6.32 -15.40 12.65
CA SER A 313 7.51 -15.45 11.79
C SER A 313 8.80 -15.19 12.58
N ALA A 314 9.89 -15.84 12.18
CA ALA A 314 11.17 -15.73 12.87
C ALA A 314 11.75 -14.30 12.81
N LEU A 315 11.59 -13.62 11.67
CA LEU A 315 12.08 -12.25 11.48
C LEU A 315 11.17 -11.23 12.16
N GLY A 316 9.85 -11.38 12.05
CA GLY A 316 8.87 -10.49 12.69
C GLY A 316 9.05 -10.44 14.20
N ARG A 317 9.29 -11.58 14.85
CA ARG A 317 9.52 -11.66 16.31
C ARG A 317 10.69 -10.79 16.81
N LYS A 318 11.72 -10.59 15.98
CA LYS A 318 12.89 -9.77 16.34
C LYS A 318 12.57 -8.27 16.45
N THR A 319 11.41 -7.85 15.94
CA THR A 319 10.99 -6.45 15.90
C THR A 319 9.92 -6.10 16.95
N LEU A 320 9.52 -7.06 17.79
CA LEU A 320 8.53 -6.84 18.84
C LEU A 320 9.04 -5.85 19.91
N THR A 321 8.11 -5.33 20.72
CA THR A 321 8.33 -4.33 21.80
C THR A 321 8.56 -2.90 21.32
N SER A 322 8.57 -1.93 22.23
CA SER A 322 8.90 -0.53 21.93
C SER A 322 10.38 -0.27 21.63
N ARG A 323 11.27 -1.21 21.97
CA ARG A 323 12.73 -1.06 21.79
C ARG A 323 13.10 -1.09 20.31
N LEU A 324 14.08 -0.26 19.94
CA LEU A 324 14.64 -0.24 18.59
C LEU A 324 15.64 -1.39 18.44
N SER A 325 15.41 -2.28 17.47
CA SER A 325 16.31 -3.38 17.18
C SER A 325 17.64 -2.85 16.61
N PRO A 326 18.76 -3.60 16.75
CA PRO A 326 20.01 -3.23 16.09
C PRO A 326 19.85 -3.11 14.57
N VAL A 327 19.06 -4.01 13.97
CA VAL A 327 18.73 -3.97 12.54
C VAL A 327 18.11 -2.63 12.18
N PHE A 328 17.07 -2.19 12.90
CA PHE A 328 16.42 -0.90 12.67
C PHE A 328 17.41 0.27 12.72
N LYS A 329 18.33 0.28 13.69
CA LYS A 329 19.30 1.37 13.85
C LYS A 329 20.26 1.41 12.67
N ILE A 330 20.82 0.26 12.30
CA ILE A 330 21.80 0.14 11.22
C ILE A 330 21.17 0.52 9.88
N THR A 331 20.02 -0.07 9.55
CA THR A 331 19.31 0.23 8.30
C THR A 331 18.88 1.68 8.22
N SER A 332 18.35 2.26 9.30
CA SER A 332 17.93 3.65 9.30
C SER A 332 19.12 4.60 9.10
N ILE A 333 20.25 4.35 9.76
CA ILE A 333 21.48 5.13 9.55
C ILE A 333 21.94 5.01 8.09
N LEU A 334 22.00 3.80 7.53
CA LEU A 334 22.41 3.59 6.14
C LEU A 334 21.48 4.31 5.16
N VAL A 335 20.16 4.21 5.36
CA VAL A 335 19.17 4.87 4.51
C VAL A 335 19.33 6.39 4.58
N TRP A 336 19.43 6.98 5.77
CA TRP A 336 19.61 8.42 5.93
C TRP A 336 20.93 8.93 5.38
N THR A 337 22.03 8.20 5.59
CA THR A 337 23.34 8.56 5.05
C THR A 337 23.32 8.52 3.52
N ASN A 338 22.77 7.46 2.91
CA ASN A 338 22.62 7.39 1.45
C ASN A 338 21.75 8.52 0.92
N LEU A 339 20.61 8.77 1.56
CA LEU A 339 19.70 9.84 1.18
C LEU A 339 20.37 11.22 1.21
N MET A 340 21.18 11.50 2.24
CA MET A 340 21.91 12.75 2.37
C MET A 340 23.01 12.90 1.31
N ILE A 341 23.83 11.86 1.12
CA ILE A 341 24.91 11.88 0.12
C ILE A 341 24.33 12.09 -1.28
N PHE A 342 23.29 11.34 -1.64
CA PHE A 342 22.68 11.41 -2.97
C PHE A 342 21.94 12.73 -3.18
N ALA A 343 21.31 13.30 -2.14
CA ALA A 343 20.70 14.63 -2.21
C ALA A 343 21.74 15.74 -2.46
N ILE A 344 22.91 15.67 -1.80
CA ILE A 344 24.01 16.61 -2.03
C ILE A 344 24.54 16.46 -3.46
N LEU A 345 24.83 15.23 -3.90
CA LEU A 345 25.32 14.97 -5.26
C LEU A 345 24.32 15.43 -6.33
N SER A 346 23.03 15.16 -6.14
CA SER A 346 21.96 15.65 -7.01
C SER A 346 21.97 17.18 -7.08
N TYR A 347 21.98 17.86 -5.93
CA TYR A 347 22.04 19.32 -5.90
C TYR A 347 23.27 19.88 -6.63
N LEU A 348 24.46 19.32 -6.38
CA LEU A 348 25.71 19.72 -7.02
C LEU A 348 25.67 19.53 -8.55
N ASN A 349 25.02 18.48 -9.04
CA ASN A 349 24.77 18.30 -10.48
C ASN A 349 23.87 19.40 -11.04
N GLN A 350 22.80 19.75 -10.32
CA GLN A 350 21.83 20.76 -10.78
C GLN A 350 22.41 22.18 -10.80
N VAL A 351 23.45 22.45 -10.00
CA VAL A 351 24.22 23.71 -10.06
C VAL A 351 25.47 23.60 -10.94
N HIS A 352 25.61 22.52 -11.71
CA HIS A 352 26.71 22.27 -12.65
C HIS A 352 28.12 22.22 -12.00
N LEU A 353 28.22 21.88 -10.72
CA LEU A 353 29.50 21.69 -10.03
C LEU A 353 30.04 20.25 -10.19
N THR A 354 29.15 19.28 -10.44
CA THR A 354 29.49 17.88 -10.70
C THR A 354 28.65 17.34 -11.87
N ASN A 355 29.02 16.18 -12.42
CA ASN A 355 28.26 15.46 -13.44
C ASN A 355 28.13 13.97 -13.06
N PHE A 356 27.70 13.70 -11.83
CA PHE A 356 27.60 12.34 -11.30
C PHE A 356 26.22 11.74 -11.59
N TYR A 357 26.14 10.82 -12.54
CA TYR A 357 24.90 10.12 -12.89
C TYR A 357 25.05 8.64 -12.61
N ILE A 358 23.98 8.00 -12.16
CA ILE A 358 23.92 6.56 -11.98
C ILE A 358 22.98 6.02 -13.06
N LEU A 359 23.56 5.37 -14.07
CA LEU A 359 22.79 4.75 -15.15
C LEU A 359 21.90 5.79 -15.85
N ASP A 360 22.53 6.92 -16.21
CA ASP A 360 21.91 8.10 -16.84
C ASP A 360 20.79 8.78 -16.03
N ASN A 361 20.63 8.41 -14.76
CA ASN A 361 19.66 9.03 -13.86
C ASN A 361 20.36 9.92 -12.82
N ASP A 362 19.64 10.97 -12.40
CA ASP A 362 20.04 11.76 -11.25
C ASP A 362 20.11 10.87 -9.99
N PRO A 363 21.10 11.05 -9.11
CA PRO A 363 21.27 10.21 -7.93
C PRO A 363 20.00 10.10 -7.07
N THR A 364 19.30 11.20 -6.78
CA THR A 364 18.11 11.13 -5.92
C THR A 364 16.93 10.45 -6.58
N VAL A 365 16.78 10.62 -7.90
CA VAL A 365 15.76 9.92 -8.68
C VAL A 365 16.03 8.42 -8.61
N PHE A 366 17.25 7.99 -8.93
CA PHE A 366 17.69 6.59 -8.82
C PHE A 366 17.46 6.00 -7.42
N LEU A 367 17.79 6.75 -6.37
CA LEU A 367 17.63 6.30 -4.99
C LEU A 367 16.15 6.03 -4.68
N THR A 368 15.27 6.95 -5.07
CA THR A 368 13.84 6.84 -4.78
C THR A 368 13.18 5.74 -5.57
N SER A 369 13.57 5.57 -6.83
CA SER A 369 13.25 4.41 -7.65
C SER A 369 13.59 3.10 -6.96
N LEU A 370 14.82 2.95 -6.47
CA LEU A 370 15.28 1.72 -5.82
C LEU A 370 14.56 1.46 -4.49
N TYR A 371 14.39 2.47 -3.63
CA TYR A 371 13.83 2.30 -2.29
C TYR A 371 12.30 2.22 -2.28
N PHE A 372 11.63 3.16 -2.94
CA PHE A 372 10.16 3.29 -2.89
C PHE A 372 9.45 2.52 -4.00
N ASN A 373 10.01 2.46 -5.21
CA ASN A 373 9.34 1.78 -6.33
C ASN A 373 9.72 0.31 -6.44
N PHE A 374 10.84 -0.14 -5.84
CA PHE A 374 11.25 -1.55 -5.87
C PHE A 374 11.29 -2.21 -4.48
N THR A 375 12.19 -1.74 -3.61
CA THR A 375 12.45 -2.36 -2.30
C THR A 375 11.22 -2.36 -1.40
N TRP A 376 10.38 -1.34 -1.48
CA TRP A 376 9.15 -1.23 -0.72
C TRP A 376 8.11 -2.31 -1.12
N TYR A 377 7.89 -2.55 -2.41
CA TYR A 377 6.96 -3.58 -2.87
C TYR A 377 7.43 -4.99 -2.53
N ILE A 378 8.74 -5.23 -2.60
CA ILE A 378 9.33 -6.49 -2.10
C ILE A 378 8.97 -6.69 -0.63
N GLN A 379 9.12 -5.65 0.21
CA GLN A 379 8.74 -5.74 1.62
C GLN A 379 7.24 -5.99 1.82
N PHE A 380 6.38 -5.40 1.00
CA PHE A 380 4.94 -5.64 1.02
C PHE A 380 4.62 -7.11 0.72
N ILE A 381 5.19 -7.67 -0.35
CA ILE A 381 5.01 -9.10 -0.71
C ILE A 381 5.55 -9.99 0.41
N LEU A 382 6.70 -9.64 0.98
CA LEU A 382 7.35 -10.40 2.07
C LEU A 382 6.73 -10.17 3.45
N ALA A 383 5.61 -9.45 3.58
CA ALA A 383 4.94 -9.21 4.87
C ALA A 383 4.66 -10.50 5.69
N PRO A 384 4.29 -11.66 5.09
CA PRO A 384 4.13 -12.90 5.85
C PRO A 384 5.42 -13.43 6.50
N LEU A 385 6.59 -13.00 6.01
CA LEU A 385 7.90 -13.39 6.53
C LEU A 385 8.49 -12.31 7.44
N LEU A 386 8.44 -11.05 7.01
CA LEU A 386 9.03 -9.91 7.71
C LEU A 386 8.15 -9.38 8.84
N GLY A 387 6.85 -9.69 8.80
CA GLY A 387 5.85 -9.03 9.61
C GLY A 387 5.26 -7.82 8.89
N ASP A 388 4.18 -7.31 9.49
CA ASP A 388 3.44 -6.17 9.03
C ASP A 388 4.18 -4.86 9.35
N TYR A 389 4.01 -3.83 8.51
CA TYR A 389 4.73 -2.55 8.64
C TYR A 389 6.26 -2.71 8.75
N SER A 390 6.82 -3.71 8.04
CA SER A 390 8.26 -3.98 7.98
C SER A 390 9.09 -2.77 7.58
N CYS A 391 8.55 -1.89 6.72
CA CYS A 391 9.19 -0.64 6.31
C CYS A 391 9.51 0.30 7.49
N VAL A 392 8.67 0.29 8.52
CA VAL A 392 8.85 1.07 9.75
C VAL A 392 9.62 0.26 10.79
N THR A 393 9.28 -1.00 11.00
CA THR A 393 9.89 -1.80 12.08
C THR A 393 11.34 -2.17 11.80
N ASN A 394 11.73 -2.22 10.53
CA ASN A 394 13.10 -2.43 10.08
C ASN A 394 13.82 -1.14 9.66
N GLY A 395 13.22 0.05 9.82
CA GLY A 395 13.91 1.32 9.57
C GLY A 395 14.27 1.62 8.11
N LEU A 396 13.65 0.91 7.15
CA LEU A 396 13.95 1.06 5.72
C LEU A 396 13.28 2.28 5.09
N CYS A 397 12.17 2.76 5.66
CA CYS A 397 11.45 3.93 5.17
C CYS A 397 12.00 5.21 5.83
N ALA A 398 12.79 6.00 5.09
CA ALA A 398 13.28 7.31 5.56
C ALA A 398 12.12 8.22 6.02
N TRP A 399 11.07 8.29 5.20
CA TRP A 399 9.87 9.08 5.50
C TRP A 399 9.16 8.63 6.77
N GLY A 400 9.05 7.31 6.97
CA GLY A 400 8.50 6.73 8.19
C GLY A 400 9.34 7.07 9.41
N THR A 401 10.66 6.91 9.34
CA THR A 401 11.55 7.22 10.47
C THR A 401 11.59 8.71 10.80
N PHE A 402 11.53 9.61 9.81
CA PHE A 402 11.37 11.06 10.00
C PHE A 402 10.10 11.37 10.80
N ASN A 403 8.96 10.89 10.32
CA ASN A 403 7.65 11.11 10.94
C ASN A 403 7.57 10.56 12.36
N LEU A 404 8.20 9.40 12.61
CA LEU A 404 8.23 8.79 13.93
C LEU A 404 9.15 9.53 14.91
N PHE A 405 10.25 10.10 14.42
CA PHE A 405 11.12 10.95 15.22
C PHE A 405 10.38 12.19 15.73
N PHE A 406 9.80 13.00 14.82
CA PHE A 406 9.06 14.19 15.23
C PHE A 406 7.80 13.84 16.04
N GLY A 407 7.13 12.75 15.70
CA GLY A 407 6.00 12.24 16.48
C GLY A 407 6.38 11.78 17.88
N TYR A 408 7.58 11.24 18.06
CA TYR A 408 8.10 10.90 19.38
C TYR A 408 8.50 12.14 20.19
N LEU A 409 8.90 13.24 19.54
CA LEU A 409 9.18 14.50 20.24
C LEU A 409 7.90 15.21 20.69
N GLY A 410 6.83 15.12 19.90
CA GLY A 410 5.58 15.84 20.17
C GLY A 410 4.69 15.24 21.26
N PRO A 411 3.51 15.86 21.52
CA PRO A 411 2.59 15.43 22.58
C PRO A 411 1.93 14.07 22.36
N PHE A 412 2.06 13.48 21.16
CA PHE A 412 1.38 12.24 20.81
C PHE A 412 1.78 11.06 21.71
N LYS A 413 0.79 10.46 22.37
CA LYS A 413 0.92 9.23 23.17
C LYS A 413 -0.42 8.53 23.35
N LEU A 414 -0.35 7.25 23.73
CA LEU A 414 -1.53 6.51 24.19
C LEU A 414 -1.65 6.67 25.70
N LYS A 415 -2.87 6.83 26.20
CA LYS A 415 -3.18 6.86 27.63
C LYS A 415 -4.26 5.86 27.97
N VAL A 416 -4.29 5.48 29.24
CA VAL A 416 -5.39 4.69 29.81
C VAL A 416 -6.21 5.51 30.78
N ARG A 417 -7.51 5.21 30.89
CA ARG A 417 -8.40 5.85 31.87
C ARG A 417 -8.11 5.32 33.27
N ASP A 418 -7.95 4.01 33.39
CA ASP A 418 -7.68 3.33 34.65
C ASP A 418 -6.61 2.23 34.50
N PRO A 419 -5.45 2.33 35.17
CA PRO A 419 -4.41 1.31 35.12
C PRO A 419 -4.84 -0.04 35.71
N THR A 420 -5.76 -0.07 36.67
CA THR A 420 -6.18 -1.30 37.34
C THR A 420 -6.96 -2.22 36.40
N THR A 421 -7.78 -1.65 35.52
CA THR A 421 -8.39 -2.35 34.38
C THR A 421 -7.34 -3.05 33.51
N CYS A 422 -6.19 -2.41 33.24
CA CYS A 422 -5.10 -3.04 32.49
C CYS A 422 -4.38 -4.16 33.27
N LEU A 423 -4.31 -4.05 34.60
CA LEU A 423 -3.76 -5.08 35.46
C LEU A 423 -4.64 -6.35 35.44
N GLN A 424 -5.96 -6.17 35.48
CA GLN A 424 -6.94 -7.27 35.52
C GLN A 424 -7.23 -7.90 34.14
N CYS A 425 -6.95 -7.18 33.03
CA CYS A 425 -7.22 -7.66 31.68
C CYS A 425 -6.40 -8.90 31.30
N ARG A 426 -7.07 -10.04 31.09
CA ARG A 426 -6.43 -11.33 30.77
C ARG A 426 -6.04 -11.50 29.30
N THR A 427 -6.81 -10.94 28.37
CA THR A 427 -6.70 -11.27 26.93
C THR A 427 -5.57 -10.52 26.21
N VAL A 428 -5.26 -9.31 26.67
CA VAL A 428 -4.22 -8.41 26.11
C VAL A 428 -4.37 -8.20 24.60
N ASP A 429 -5.62 -8.11 24.13
CA ASP A 429 -5.95 -8.00 22.71
C ASP A 429 -5.38 -6.74 22.05
N CYS A 430 -5.16 -5.68 22.85
CA CYS A 430 -4.54 -4.44 22.40
C CYS A 430 -3.12 -4.65 21.85
N ALA A 431 -2.32 -5.52 22.49
CA ALA A 431 -1.01 -5.90 21.99
C ALA A 431 -1.18 -6.68 20.68
N LYS A 432 -2.08 -7.68 20.66
CA LYS A 432 -2.33 -8.54 19.49
C LYS A 432 -2.69 -7.75 18.24
N ALA A 433 -3.55 -6.75 18.40
CA ALA A 433 -4.01 -5.87 17.34
C ALA A 433 -2.99 -4.82 16.87
N CYS A 434 -1.86 -4.65 17.58
CA CYS A 434 -0.84 -3.68 17.22
C CYS A 434 -0.10 -4.09 15.93
N PRO A 435 -0.16 -3.27 14.87
CA PRO A 435 0.40 -3.60 13.56
C PRO A 435 1.92 -3.64 13.53
N VAL A 436 2.57 -2.93 14.45
CA VAL A 436 4.03 -2.80 14.57
C VAL A 436 4.58 -3.58 15.78
N GLY A 437 3.78 -4.49 16.35
CA GLY A 437 4.28 -5.43 17.36
C GLY A 437 4.65 -4.83 18.72
N LEU A 438 4.03 -3.71 19.14
CA LEU A 438 4.30 -3.07 20.44
C LEU A 438 3.65 -3.84 21.60
N THR A 439 4.27 -4.95 22.02
CA THR A 439 3.71 -5.87 23.01
C THR A 439 3.86 -5.43 24.46
N ASP A 440 4.79 -4.52 24.75
CA ASP A 440 5.11 -3.99 26.08
C ASP A 440 4.24 -2.80 26.52
N MET A 441 3.26 -2.43 25.69
CA MET A 441 2.32 -1.34 25.96
C MET A 441 1.54 -1.53 27.27
N ARG A 442 1.11 -2.77 27.60
CA ARG A 442 0.38 -3.06 28.85
C ARG A 442 1.22 -2.71 30.08
N ALA A 443 2.49 -3.10 30.09
CA ALA A 443 3.39 -2.81 31.20
C ALA A 443 3.56 -1.29 31.41
N SER A 444 3.63 -0.53 30.30
CA SER A 444 3.71 0.92 30.36
C SER A 444 2.42 1.56 30.87
N PHE A 445 1.25 1.07 30.45
CA PHE A 445 -0.02 1.55 30.98
C PHE A 445 -0.19 1.30 32.49
N ILE A 446 0.23 0.13 32.98
CA ILE A 446 0.17 -0.17 34.41
C ILE A 446 1.12 0.73 35.21
N LYS A 447 2.36 0.91 34.72
CA LYS A 447 3.40 1.66 35.45
C LYS A 447 3.25 3.19 35.36
N LYS A 448 2.89 3.71 34.19
CA LYS A 448 2.96 5.14 33.85
C LYS A 448 1.61 5.75 33.49
N GLN A 449 0.57 4.93 33.34
CA GLN A 449 -0.73 5.34 32.76
C GLN A 449 -0.66 5.84 31.30
N GLU A 450 0.52 5.79 30.68
CA GLU A 450 0.76 6.22 29.31
C GLU A 450 1.77 5.32 28.60
N PHE A 451 1.68 5.31 27.28
CA PHE A 451 2.58 4.59 26.40
C PHE A 451 2.98 5.48 25.22
N LYS A 452 4.29 5.69 25.10
CA LYS A 452 4.91 6.44 24.02
C LYS A 452 6.10 5.63 23.51
N ALA A 453 6.13 5.37 22.20
CA ALA A 453 7.17 4.57 21.57
C ALA A 453 7.48 5.12 20.20
N PHE A 454 8.77 5.13 19.84
CA PHE A 454 9.23 5.59 18.53
C PHE A 454 8.53 4.85 17.40
N LYS A 455 8.35 3.53 17.49
CA LYS A 455 7.69 2.73 16.44
C LYS A 455 6.16 2.91 16.36
N CYS A 456 5.54 3.73 17.22
CA CYS A 456 4.08 3.86 17.24
C CYS A 456 3.55 4.66 16.03
N ILE A 457 2.93 3.96 15.09
CA ILE A 457 2.34 4.56 13.88
C ILE A 457 0.93 5.14 14.09
N GLY A 458 0.38 5.08 15.30
CA GLY A 458 -0.93 5.68 15.60
C GLY A 458 -2.16 5.09 14.88
N ALA A 459 -2.07 3.85 14.37
CA ALA A 459 -3.15 3.17 13.64
C ALA A 459 -4.42 2.91 14.46
N GLY A 460 -4.34 2.97 15.79
CA GLY A 460 -5.50 2.84 16.68
C GLY A 460 -6.09 1.43 16.81
N GLY A 461 -5.45 0.40 16.25
CA GLY A 461 -5.92 -0.98 16.38
C GLY A 461 -5.99 -1.46 17.83
N CYS A 462 -5.08 -1.00 18.69
CA CYS A 462 -5.10 -1.29 20.12
C CYS A 462 -6.32 -0.71 20.87
N ILE A 463 -6.82 0.45 20.43
CA ILE A 463 -7.98 1.13 21.03
C ILE A 463 -9.25 0.36 20.66
N GLU A 464 -9.35 -0.03 19.41
CA GLU A 464 -10.49 -0.79 18.89
C GLU A 464 -10.56 -2.20 19.47
N ALA A 465 -9.41 -2.84 19.69
CA ALA A 465 -9.33 -4.17 20.27
C ALA A 465 -9.44 -4.20 21.80
N CYS A 466 -9.46 -3.05 22.48
CA CYS A 466 -9.57 -3.03 23.95
C CYS A 466 -11.01 -3.38 24.37
N PRO A 467 -11.24 -4.50 25.08
CA PRO A 467 -12.59 -4.91 25.47
C PRO A 467 -13.24 -3.96 26.50
N HIS A 468 -12.45 -3.16 27.21
CA HIS A 468 -12.90 -2.27 28.28
C HIS A 468 -12.96 -0.79 27.89
N ASP A 469 -12.73 -0.43 26.62
CA ASP A 469 -12.61 0.97 26.18
C ASP A 469 -11.65 1.82 27.03
N ASN A 470 -10.57 1.21 27.49
CA ASN A 470 -9.70 1.87 28.47
C ASN A 470 -8.61 2.73 27.81
N ILE A 471 -8.28 2.49 26.54
CA ILE A 471 -7.16 3.13 25.84
C ILE A 471 -7.67 4.28 24.96
N PHE A 472 -7.02 5.44 25.01
CA PHE A 472 -7.31 6.57 24.13
C PHE A 472 -6.02 7.27 23.65
N ILE A 473 -6.14 8.11 22.62
CA ILE A 473 -5.04 8.92 22.09
C ILE A 473 -5.06 10.29 22.76
N GLU A 474 -3.90 10.70 23.27
CA GLU A 474 -3.61 12.08 23.61
C GLU A 474 -2.67 12.63 22.54
N ASP A 475 -3.12 13.64 21.79
CA ASP A 475 -2.36 14.28 20.72
C ASP A 475 -2.45 15.81 20.82
N GLY A 476 -1.94 16.50 19.79
CA GLY A 476 -1.93 17.95 19.69
C GLY A 476 -3.29 18.61 19.93
N ARG A 477 -4.42 17.96 19.62
CA ARG A 477 -5.75 18.53 19.86
C ARG A 477 -6.07 18.65 21.33
N VAL A 478 -5.73 17.62 22.10
CA VAL A 478 -5.91 17.62 23.55
C VAL A 478 -4.92 18.58 24.20
N TYR A 479 -3.69 18.61 23.70
CA TYR A 479 -2.66 19.52 24.18
C TYR A 479 -3.03 21.00 23.97
N LEU A 480 -3.47 21.37 22.76
CA LEU A 480 -3.92 22.73 22.44
C LEU A 480 -5.14 23.15 23.30
N LYS A 481 -6.11 22.25 23.51
CA LYS A 481 -7.24 22.53 24.41
C LYS A 481 -6.78 22.85 25.83
N LYS A 482 -5.79 22.11 26.36
CA LYS A 482 -5.24 22.37 27.70
C LYS A 482 -4.53 23.72 27.77
N ILE A 483 -3.79 24.11 26.73
CA ILE A 483 -3.14 25.42 26.65
C ILE A 483 -4.19 26.53 26.66
N VAL A 484 -5.20 26.46 25.78
CA VAL A 484 -6.25 27.48 25.72
C VAL A 484 -7.00 27.61 27.04
N GLN A 485 -7.29 26.49 27.71
CA GLN A 485 -7.90 26.49 29.04
C GLN A 485 -7.01 27.11 30.12
N TRP A 486 -5.70 26.96 30.01
CA TRP A 486 -4.74 27.58 30.94
C TRP A 486 -4.62 29.09 30.72
N TRP A 487 -4.68 29.56 29.48
CA TRP A 487 -4.66 30.99 29.14
C TRP A 487 -5.93 31.74 29.56
N ASN A 488 -7.07 31.04 29.67
CA ASN A 488 -8.34 31.62 30.10
C ASN A 488 -8.53 31.64 31.63
N LYS A 489 -7.58 31.08 32.39
CA LYS A 489 -7.54 31.15 33.86
C LYS A 489 -6.51 32.20 34.27
#